data_AF-A0A6L3X7P9-F1
#
_entry.id   AF-A0A6L3X7P9-F1
#
_cell.length_a   1.000
_cell.length_b   1.000
_cell.length_c   1.000
_cell.angle_alpha   90.00
_cell.angle_beta   90.00
_cell.angle_gamma   90.00
#
_symmetry.space_group_name_H-M   'P 1'
#
loop_
_entity.id
_entity.type
_entity.pdbx_description
1 polymer ?
#
loop_
_entity_poly.entity_id
_entity_poly.type
_entity_poly.pdbx_seq_one_letter_code
_entity_poly.pdbx_strand_id
1 'polypeptide(L)'
;TEAQIREFNPSGIILSGGPESTTEENSPRAPQYVFEAGVPVFGVCYGMQTMAMQLGGHVEGSNEREFGYAQVEVVTDSALVRGIEDSLTADGKPLLDVWMSHGDKVTAIPSDFVTVASTESCPFAIMANEEKRFYGVQFHPEVTHTRQGMRMLERFVRDICQCEALWTPAKIIDDAVERIRQQVGDDKVILGLSGGVDSSVTAMLLHRAIGKNLTCVFVDNGLLRLNEAQQVMDMFGDHFGLNIVHVEGEQRFLDA
;
A
#
# COMPACT_ATOMS: atom_id res chain seq x y z
N THR A 1 -8.65 -15.79 3.34
CA THR A 1 -8.57 -17.12 4.00
C THR A 1 -7.19 -17.72 3.75
N GLU A 2 -6.81 -18.79 4.45
CA GLU A 2 -5.52 -19.47 4.20
C GLU A 2 -5.35 -19.86 2.73
N ALA A 3 -6.37 -20.46 2.11
CA ALA A 3 -6.32 -20.87 0.71
C ALA A 3 -5.96 -19.71 -0.24
N GLN A 4 -6.56 -18.54 -0.04
CA GLN A 4 -6.26 -17.35 -0.84
C GLN A 4 -4.83 -16.83 -0.63
N ILE A 5 -4.28 -16.93 0.59
CA ILE A 5 -2.90 -16.52 0.87
C ILE A 5 -1.92 -17.50 0.20
N ARG A 6 -2.21 -18.81 0.24
CA ARG A 6 -1.42 -19.82 -0.46
C ARG A 6 -1.44 -19.60 -1.97
N GLU A 7 -2.60 -19.29 -2.53
CA GLU A 7 -2.76 -18.98 -3.97
C GLU A 7 -1.99 -17.72 -4.37
N PHE A 8 -2.05 -16.66 -3.55
CA PHE A 8 -1.30 -15.43 -3.81
C PHE A 8 0.22 -15.61 -3.68
N ASN A 9 0.66 -16.57 -2.85
CA ASN A 9 2.07 -16.91 -2.63
C ASN A 9 2.96 -15.69 -2.32
N PRO A 10 2.68 -14.92 -1.25
CA PRO A 10 3.38 -13.68 -0.94
C PRO A 10 4.84 -13.93 -0.55
N SER A 11 5.75 -13.05 -0.98
CA SER A 11 7.14 -13.02 -0.49
C SER A 11 7.29 -12.37 0.89
N GLY A 12 6.26 -11.67 1.36
CA GLY A 12 6.16 -11.05 2.68
C GLY A 12 4.75 -10.52 2.92
N ILE A 13 4.36 -10.35 4.17
CA ILE A 13 2.99 -9.97 4.56
C ILE A 13 3.04 -8.71 5.43
N ILE A 14 2.19 -7.72 5.14
CA ILE A 14 1.98 -6.56 6.00
C ILE A 14 0.59 -6.65 6.62
N LEU A 15 0.50 -6.57 7.94
CA LEU A 15 -0.74 -6.44 8.69
C LEU A 15 -0.94 -4.97 9.03
N SER A 16 -1.96 -4.33 8.46
CA SER A 16 -2.20 -2.90 8.63
C SER A 16 -2.70 -2.55 10.03
N GLY A 17 -2.75 -1.24 10.30
CA GLY A 17 -3.55 -0.72 11.41
C GLY A 17 -5.06 -0.97 11.21
N GLY A 18 -5.82 -0.67 12.25
CA GLY A 18 -7.28 -0.80 12.29
C GLY A 18 -7.83 -0.04 13.50
N PRO A 19 -9.12 0.37 13.46
CA PRO A 19 -9.74 1.12 14.54
C PRO A 19 -10.18 0.24 15.73
N GLU A 20 -10.26 -1.07 15.51
CA GLU A 20 -10.78 -2.04 16.49
C GLU A 20 -9.79 -2.28 17.62
N SER A 21 -10.27 -2.89 18.71
CA SER A 21 -9.44 -3.36 19.82
C SER A 21 -9.24 -4.86 19.74
N THR A 22 -8.02 -5.37 19.92
CA THR A 22 -7.79 -6.83 20.01
C THR A 22 -8.33 -7.45 21.29
N THR A 23 -8.75 -6.63 22.27
CA THR A 23 -9.33 -7.14 23.53
C THR A 23 -10.78 -7.61 23.37
N GLU A 24 -11.47 -7.18 22.31
CA GLU A 24 -12.86 -7.57 22.05
C GLU A 24 -12.96 -8.98 21.45
N GLU A 25 -13.98 -9.75 21.86
CA GLU A 25 -14.14 -11.19 21.55
C GLU A 25 -14.17 -11.49 20.04
N ASN A 26 -14.85 -10.65 19.25
CA ASN A 26 -15.04 -10.86 17.81
C ASN A 26 -14.22 -9.90 16.95
N SER A 27 -13.19 -9.30 17.53
CA SER A 27 -12.33 -8.37 16.80
C SER A 27 -11.53 -9.07 15.70
N PRO A 28 -11.16 -8.36 14.62
CA PRO A 28 -10.46 -8.95 13.48
C PRO A 28 -9.16 -9.68 13.87
N ARG A 29 -8.90 -10.83 13.25
CA ARG A 29 -7.66 -11.60 13.44
C ARG A 29 -7.05 -11.96 12.10
N ALA A 30 -5.72 -12.03 12.08
CA ALA A 30 -5.02 -12.57 10.93
C ALA A 30 -5.26 -14.09 10.86
N PRO A 31 -5.48 -14.68 9.68
CA PRO A 31 -5.45 -16.13 9.53
C PRO A 31 -4.14 -16.67 10.09
N GLN A 32 -4.18 -17.72 10.93
CA GLN A 32 -2.98 -18.23 11.60
C GLN A 32 -1.85 -18.59 10.62
N TYR A 33 -2.22 -19.05 9.42
CA TYR A 33 -1.29 -19.32 8.33
C TYR A 33 -0.34 -18.15 8.00
N VAL A 34 -0.73 -16.89 8.24
CA VAL A 34 0.15 -15.73 8.09
C VAL A 34 1.46 -15.92 8.86
N PHE A 35 1.39 -16.47 10.07
CA PHE A 35 2.54 -16.70 10.95
C PHE A 35 3.22 -18.05 10.71
N GLU A 36 2.69 -18.87 9.80
CA GLU A 36 3.19 -20.22 9.48
C GLU A 36 3.73 -20.31 8.03
N ALA A 37 3.47 -19.29 7.21
CA ALA A 37 3.79 -19.27 5.78
C ALA A 37 5.31 -19.28 5.46
N GLY A 38 6.17 -19.10 6.47
CA GLY A 38 7.63 -19.12 6.30
C GLY A 38 8.21 -17.86 5.64
N VAL A 39 7.40 -16.82 5.46
CA VAL A 39 7.80 -15.52 4.89
C VAL A 39 7.76 -14.42 5.96
N PRO A 40 8.51 -13.31 5.79
CA PRO A 40 8.50 -12.22 6.75
C PRO A 40 7.11 -11.61 6.95
N VAL A 41 6.82 -11.14 8.17
CA VAL A 41 5.56 -10.49 8.52
C VAL A 41 5.84 -9.16 9.21
N PHE A 42 5.20 -8.08 8.77
CA PHE A 42 5.30 -6.76 9.37
C PHE A 42 3.93 -6.26 9.85
N GLY A 43 3.76 -6.16 11.16
CA GLY A 43 2.55 -5.64 11.79
C GLY A 43 2.67 -4.15 12.10
N VAL A 44 1.69 -3.37 11.66
CA VAL A 44 1.59 -1.92 11.90
C VAL A 44 0.40 -1.64 12.83
N CYS A 45 0.65 -1.01 13.97
CA CYS A 45 -0.35 -0.67 14.98
C CYS A 45 -1.22 -1.88 15.37
N TYR A 46 -2.49 -1.94 14.94
CA TYR A 46 -3.37 -3.09 15.15
C TYR A 46 -2.75 -4.40 14.64
N GLY A 47 -2.03 -4.37 13.51
CA GLY A 47 -1.30 -5.51 12.98
C GLY A 47 -0.19 -6.02 13.91
N MET A 48 0.45 -5.14 14.68
CA MET A 48 1.39 -5.52 15.73
C MET A 48 0.67 -6.12 16.93
N GLN A 49 -0.45 -5.54 17.35
CA GLN A 49 -1.23 -5.99 18.50
C GLN A 49 -1.83 -7.38 18.25
N THR A 50 -2.41 -7.61 17.07
CA THR A 50 -2.97 -8.90 16.68
C THR A 50 -1.88 -9.96 16.58
N MET A 51 -0.69 -9.60 16.08
CA MET A 51 0.49 -10.47 16.10
C MET A 51 0.91 -10.82 17.53
N ALA A 52 0.98 -9.85 18.45
CA ALA A 52 1.33 -10.10 19.85
C ALA A 52 0.32 -11.06 20.50
N MET A 53 -0.98 -10.76 20.40
CA MET A 53 -2.05 -11.58 20.99
C MET A 53 -2.07 -13.01 20.46
N GLN A 54 -1.94 -13.19 19.13
CA GLN A 54 -2.00 -14.53 18.51
C GLN A 54 -0.76 -15.38 18.76
N LEU A 55 0.35 -14.77 19.17
CA LEU A 55 1.63 -15.46 19.43
C LEU A 55 1.96 -15.59 20.92
N GLY A 56 1.01 -15.30 21.81
CA GLY A 56 1.15 -15.52 23.26
C GLY A 56 1.62 -14.30 24.06
N GLY A 57 1.67 -13.13 23.44
CA GLY A 57 1.76 -11.84 24.13
C GLY A 57 0.42 -11.38 24.71
N HIS A 58 0.38 -10.15 25.20
CA HIS A 58 -0.79 -9.53 25.80
C HIS A 58 -0.96 -8.07 25.36
N VAL A 59 -2.20 -7.66 25.16
CA VAL A 59 -2.59 -6.30 24.79
C VAL A 59 -3.66 -5.83 25.77
N GLU A 60 -3.54 -4.58 26.21
CA GLU A 60 -4.50 -3.94 27.09
C GLU A 60 -4.98 -2.63 26.48
N GLY A 61 -6.23 -2.28 26.76
CA GLY A 61 -6.77 -0.97 26.43
C GLY A 61 -6.12 0.11 27.28
N SER A 62 -5.70 1.21 26.66
CA SER A 62 -5.28 2.41 27.39
C SER A 62 -6.43 3.41 27.47
N ASN A 63 -6.63 3.99 28.66
CA ASN A 63 -7.51 5.16 28.84
C ASN A 63 -6.88 6.42 28.20
N GLU A 64 -5.56 6.43 28.05
CA GLU A 64 -4.81 7.48 27.36
C GLU A 64 -4.53 7.02 25.93
N ARG A 65 -5.19 7.66 24.97
CA ARG A 65 -4.92 7.41 23.55
C ARG A 65 -3.79 8.30 23.10
N GLU A 66 -2.69 7.69 22.67
CA GLU A 66 -1.56 8.42 22.11
C GLU A 66 -1.75 8.53 20.61
N PHE A 67 -2.22 9.69 20.19
CA PHE A 67 -2.29 10.09 18.80
C PHE A 67 -1.39 11.29 18.59
N GLY A 68 -0.32 11.10 17.83
CA GLY A 68 0.55 12.21 17.47
C GLY A 68 2.00 11.81 17.28
N TYR A 69 2.80 12.86 17.20
CA TYR A 69 4.23 12.75 17.05
C TYR A 69 4.89 12.27 18.35
N ALA A 70 5.79 11.31 18.23
CA ALA A 70 6.60 10.80 19.34
C ALA A 70 8.03 10.51 18.86
N GLN A 71 8.95 10.46 19.82
CA GLN A 71 10.30 9.96 19.58
C GLN A 71 10.45 8.59 20.24
N VAL A 72 10.85 7.58 19.48
CA VAL A 72 11.10 6.23 20.00
C VAL A 72 12.61 5.99 20.09
N GLU A 73 13.08 5.50 21.25
CA GLU A 73 14.48 5.15 21.48
C GLU A 73 14.73 3.71 21.04
N VAL A 74 15.70 3.51 20.15
CA VAL A 74 16.14 2.17 19.73
C VAL A 74 17.09 1.61 20.79
N VAL A 75 16.68 0.52 21.43
CA VAL A 75 17.40 -0.10 22.55
C VAL A 75 18.07 -1.43 22.19
N THR A 76 17.63 -2.07 21.11
CA THR A 76 18.18 -3.34 20.60
C THR A 76 18.38 -3.25 19.10
N ASP A 77 19.49 -3.82 18.59
CA ASP A 77 19.71 -3.93 17.15
C ASP A 77 18.65 -4.83 16.50
N SER A 78 18.14 -4.41 15.34
CA SER A 78 17.19 -5.17 14.54
C SER A 78 17.37 -4.87 13.06
N ALA A 79 17.22 -5.87 12.21
CA ALA A 79 17.35 -5.72 10.77
C ALA A 79 16.41 -4.62 10.22
N LEU A 80 15.22 -4.46 10.81
CA LEU A 80 14.23 -3.48 10.38
C LEU A 80 14.69 -2.02 10.53
N VAL A 81 15.42 -1.70 11.61
CA VAL A 81 15.78 -0.31 11.95
C VAL A 81 17.27 -0.02 11.91
N ARG A 82 18.11 -1.04 11.66
CA ARG A 82 19.57 -0.87 11.60
C ARG A 82 19.97 0.24 10.61
N GLY A 83 20.68 1.24 11.13
CA GLY A 83 21.16 2.40 10.36
C GLY A 83 20.08 3.41 9.95
N ILE A 84 18.89 3.34 10.56
CA ILE A 84 17.81 4.33 10.44
C ILE A 84 17.78 5.12 11.76
N GLU A 85 18.14 6.40 11.71
CA GLU A 85 18.22 7.28 12.88
C GLU A 85 17.84 8.70 12.45
N ASP A 86 16.99 9.39 13.20
CA ASP A 86 16.56 10.77 12.94
C ASP A 86 17.25 11.79 13.85
N SER A 87 17.48 11.40 15.09
CA SER A 87 18.20 12.18 16.10
C SER A 87 18.84 11.26 17.14
N LEU A 88 19.53 11.85 18.13
CA LEU A 88 20.21 11.12 19.19
C LEU A 88 19.73 11.60 20.57
N THR A 89 19.66 10.68 21.53
CA THR A 89 19.52 11.01 22.95
C THR A 89 20.79 11.71 23.47
N ALA A 90 20.73 12.25 24.69
CA ALA A 90 21.89 12.90 25.33
C ALA A 90 23.08 11.94 25.54
N ASP A 91 22.83 10.64 25.70
CA ASP A 91 23.83 9.57 25.81
C ASP A 91 24.19 8.95 24.44
N GLY A 92 23.70 9.51 23.33
CA GLY A 92 24.11 9.13 21.98
C GLY A 92 23.40 7.90 21.43
N LYS A 93 22.23 7.54 21.94
CA LYS A 93 21.42 6.44 21.41
C LYS A 93 20.50 6.91 20.29
N PRO A 94 20.15 6.03 19.33
CA PRO A 94 19.30 6.41 18.21
C PRO A 94 17.85 6.69 18.61
N LEU A 95 17.31 7.79 18.08
CA LEU A 95 15.90 8.14 18.13
C LEU A 95 15.28 8.10 16.73
N LEU A 96 14.04 7.64 16.63
CA LEU A 96 13.21 7.75 15.44
C LEU A 96 12.04 8.70 15.71
N ASP A 97 11.79 9.59 14.76
CA ASP A 97 10.68 10.53 14.79
C ASP A 97 9.47 9.90 14.09
N VAL A 98 8.46 9.52 14.86
CA VAL A 98 7.37 8.65 14.40
C VAL A 98 5.98 9.22 14.69
N TRP A 99 4.99 8.70 13.97
CA TRP A 99 3.58 9.00 14.19
C TRP A 99 2.87 7.85 14.91
N MET A 100 2.70 8.00 16.22
CA MET A 100 1.96 7.08 17.08
C MET A 100 0.45 7.29 16.89
N SER A 101 -0.29 6.20 16.81
CA SER A 101 -1.74 6.24 16.70
C SER A 101 -2.34 5.00 17.32
N HIS A 102 -2.40 4.97 18.66
CA HIS A 102 -2.88 3.79 19.36
C HIS A 102 -3.79 4.11 20.54
N GLY A 103 -4.90 3.37 20.61
CA GLY A 103 -5.73 3.26 21.81
C GLY A 103 -5.21 2.16 22.72
N ASP A 104 -5.09 0.95 22.17
CA ASP A 104 -4.54 -0.19 22.89
C ASP A 104 -3.02 -0.21 22.78
N LYS A 105 -2.36 -0.91 23.70
CA LYS A 105 -0.92 -1.15 23.62
C LYS A 105 -0.57 -2.57 24.05
N VAL A 106 0.48 -3.11 23.46
CA VAL A 106 1.07 -4.37 23.89
C VAL A 106 1.65 -4.17 25.29
N THR A 107 1.28 -5.02 26.24
CA THR A 107 1.81 -5.02 27.62
C THR A 107 2.75 -6.21 27.88
N ALA A 108 2.68 -7.25 27.05
CA ALA A 108 3.66 -8.32 27.00
C ALA A 108 3.88 -8.76 25.54
N ILE A 109 5.12 -8.83 25.10
CA ILE A 109 5.47 -9.41 23.79
C ILE A 109 5.55 -10.95 23.88
N PRO A 110 5.39 -11.68 22.77
CA PRO A 110 5.64 -13.12 22.74
C PRO A 110 7.06 -13.46 23.22
N SER A 111 7.24 -14.63 23.86
CA SER A 111 8.50 -14.99 24.54
C SER A 111 9.72 -15.08 23.62
N ASP A 112 9.50 -15.31 22.33
CA ASP A 112 10.52 -15.39 21.29
C ASP A 112 10.76 -14.06 20.56
N PHE A 113 10.19 -12.97 21.05
CA PHE A 113 10.41 -11.61 20.55
C PHE A 113 11.30 -10.81 21.49
N VAL A 114 11.92 -9.76 20.95
CA VAL A 114 12.68 -8.75 21.71
C VAL A 114 12.09 -7.36 21.50
N THR A 115 12.19 -6.52 22.52
CA THR A 115 11.93 -5.09 22.40
C THR A 115 13.06 -4.43 21.62
N VAL A 116 12.72 -3.80 20.50
CA VAL A 116 13.68 -3.11 19.62
C VAL A 116 13.71 -1.62 19.92
N ALA A 117 12.55 -1.01 20.16
CA ALA A 117 12.46 0.39 20.54
C ALA A 117 11.30 0.64 21.51
N SER A 118 11.40 1.72 22.29
CA SER A 118 10.46 2.06 23.35
C SER A 118 10.27 3.58 23.49
N THR A 119 9.16 3.98 24.11
CA THR A 119 8.93 5.32 24.70
C THR A 119 8.56 5.17 26.18
N GLU A 120 8.42 6.29 26.89
CA GLU A 120 7.91 6.30 28.27
C GLU A 120 6.50 5.69 28.40
N SER A 121 5.63 5.97 27.43
CA SER A 121 4.22 5.53 27.39
C SER A 121 4.03 4.16 26.73
N CYS A 122 4.96 3.76 25.85
CA CYS A 122 4.90 2.57 25.02
C CYS A 122 6.20 1.75 25.13
N PRO A 123 6.28 0.81 26.09
CA PRO A 123 7.49 -0.01 26.31
C PRO A 123 7.88 -0.89 25.14
N PHE A 124 6.92 -1.22 24.26
CA PHE A 124 7.11 -2.08 23.09
C PHE A 124 6.72 -1.30 21.82
N ALA A 125 7.33 -0.15 21.60
CA ALA A 125 7.06 0.65 20.40
C ALA A 125 7.47 -0.09 19.11
N ILE A 126 8.54 -0.90 19.20
CA ILE A 126 8.92 -1.87 18.17
C ILE A 126 9.25 -3.21 18.84
N MET A 127 8.70 -4.30 18.31
CA MET A 127 9.07 -5.67 18.69
C MET A 127 9.55 -6.44 17.46
N ALA A 128 10.48 -7.38 17.65
CA ALA A 128 10.97 -8.21 16.56
C ALA A 128 11.28 -9.65 17.00
N ASN A 129 11.07 -10.58 16.08
CA ASN A 129 11.64 -11.92 16.10
C ASN A 129 12.47 -12.08 14.82
N GLU A 130 13.79 -11.96 14.95
CA GLU A 130 14.72 -11.99 13.81
C GLU A 130 14.82 -13.37 13.15
N GLU A 131 14.63 -14.45 13.92
CA GLU A 131 14.66 -15.83 13.39
C GLU A 131 13.50 -16.05 12.42
N LYS A 132 12.28 -15.64 12.81
CA LYS A 132 11.08 -15.75 11.98
C LYS A 132 10.91 -14.58 11.00
N ARG A 133 11.69 -13.50 11.17
CA ARG A 133 11.56 -12.23 10.45
C ARG A 133 10.17 -11.61 10.64
N PHE A 134 9.69 -11.63 11.88
CA PHE A 134 8.44 -10.99 12.29
C PHE A 134 8.75 -9.68 12.99
N TYR A 135 8.10 -8.61 12.55
CA TYR A 135 8.32 -7.27 13.08
C TYR A 135 6.98 -6.63 13.40
N GLY A 136 6.91 -5.89 14.49
CA GLY A 136 5.75 -5.11 14.90
C GLY A 136 6.16 -3.70 15.27
N VAL A 137 5.43 -2.69 14.76
CA VAL A 137 5.60 -1.28 15.13
C VAL A 137 4.27 -0.70 15.63
N GLN A 138 4.32 0.14 16.67
CA GLN A 138 3.12 0.76 17.26
C GLN A 138 2.78 2.13 16.62
N PHE A 139 3.59 2.56 15.63
CA PHE A 139 3.42 3.77 14.83
C PHE A 139 3.19 3.44 13.35
N HIS A 140 2.86 4.45 12.54
CA HIS A 140 2.56 4.31 11.11
C HIS A 140 3.76 4.72 10.23
N PRO A 141 4.54 3.77 9.67
CA PRO A 141 5.65 4.10 8.77
C PRO A 141 5.20 4.60 7.38
N GLU A 142 3.93 4.44 7.03
CA GLU A 142 3.36 4.87 5.74
C GLU A 142 3.00 6.36 5.70
N VAL A 143 2.88 7.03 6.85
CA VAL A 143 2.54 8.46 6.91
C VAL A 143 3.80 9.33 6.95
N THR A 144 3.74 10.50 6.30
CA THR A 144 4.87 11.42 6.17
C THR A 144 5.38 12.00 7.48
N HIS A 145 4.58 11.93 8.55
CA HIS A 145 4.97 12.35 9.90
C HIS A 145 6.01 11.40 10.51
N THR A 146 6.09 10.15 10.05
CA THR A 146 7.18 9.24 10.38
C THR A 146 8.32 9.49 9.40
N ARG A 147 9.34 10.22 9.85
CA ARG A 147 10.32 10.87 8.96
C ARG A 147 11.06 9.90 8.03
N GLN A 148 11.44 8.73 8.54
CA GLN A 148 12.08 7.66 7.77
C GLN A 148 11.18 6.44 7.56
N GLY A 149 9.86 6.61 7.64
CA GLY A 149 8.90 5.52 7.49
C GLY A 149 9.00 4.79 6.13
N MET A 150 9.19 5.54 5.04
CA MET A 150 9.44 4.95 3.72
C MET A 150 10.72 4.10 3.66
N ARG A 151 11.78 4.50 4.36
CA ARG A 151 13.03 3.73 4.43
C ARG A 151 12.85 2.43 5.21
N MET A 152 11.98 2.45 6.24
CA MET A 152 11.61 1.25 6.99
C MET A 152 10.76 0.28 6.15
N LEU A 153 9.79 0.80 5.40
CA LEU A 153 9.01 0.01 4.43
C LEU A 153 9.91 -0.55 3.33
N GLU A 154 10.85 0.23 2.81
CA GLU A 154 11.85 -0.21 1.85
C GLU A 154 12.73 -1.33 2.43
N ARG A 155 13.26 -1.16 3.64
CA ARG A 155 14.03 -2.20 4.36
C ARG A 155 13.25 -3.50 4.46
N PHE A 156 11.97 -3.43 4.83
CA PHE A 156 11.12 -4.62 4.93
C PHE A 156 10.92 -5.29 3.56
N VAL A 157 10.51 -4.54 2.54
CA VAL A 157 10.16 -5.12 1.23
C VAL A 157 11.40 -5.54 0.44
N ARG A 158 12.43 -4.71 0.38
CA ARG A 158 13.60 -4.89 -0.49
C ARG A 158 14.66 -5.78 0.12
N ASP A 159 14.98 -5.58 1.40
CA ASP A 159 16.11 -6.27 2.03
C ASP A 159 15.64 -7.52 2.77
N ILE A 160 14.59 -7.40 3.59
CA ILE A 160 14.10 -8.50 4.45
C ILE A 160 13.27 -9.51 3.63
N CYS A 161 12.32 -9.05 2.81
CA CYS A 161 11.53 -9.90 1.91
C CYS A 161 12.27 -10.25 0.61
N GLN A 162 13.40 -9.58 0.33
CA GLN A 162 14.21 -9.79 -0.87
C GLN A 162 13.44 -9.54 -2.18
N CYS A 163 12.43 -8.65 -2.16
CA CYS A 163 11.67 -8.31 -3.35
C CYS A 163 12.48 -7.41 -4.28
N GLU A 164 12.53 -7.78 -5.56
CA GLU A 164 13.08 -6.91 -6.61
C GLU A 164 12.14 -5.74 -6.93
N ALA A 165 12.69 -4.60 -7.32
CA ALA A 165 11.92 -3.44 -7.77
C ALA A 165 11.61 -3.51 -9.28
N LEU A 166 10.99 -4.61 -9.73
CA LEU A 166 10.62 -4.77 -11.14
C LEU A 166 9.29 -4.11 -11.49
N TRP A 167 8.48 -3.73 -10.49
CA TRP A 167 7.20 -3.03 -10.66
C TRP A 167 7.43 -1.56 -11.04
N THR A 168 7.88 -1.36 -12.28
CA THR A 168 8.20 -0.05 -12.87
C THR A 168 7.23 0.28 -13.99
N PRO A 169 6.93 1.56 -14.27
CA PRO A 169 5.97 1.95 -15.31
C PRO A 169 6.24 1.29 -16.67
N ALA A 170 7.51 1.21 -17.09
CA ALA A 170 7.87 0.59 -18.37
C ALA A 170 7.50 -0.91 -18.42
N LYS A 171 7.88 -1.68 -17.39
CA LYS A 171 7.56 -3.12 -17.34
C LYS A 171 6.07 -3.38 -17.18
N ILE A 172 5.36 -2.53 -16.44
CA ILE A 172 3.90 -2.62 -16.29
C ILE A 172 3.22 -2.39 -17.63
N ILE A 173 3.69 -1.43 -18.44
CA ILE A 173 3.13 -1.20 -19.78
C ILE A 173 3.34 -2.43 -20.66
N ASP A 174 4.56 -2.99 -20.68
CA ASP A 174 4.87 -4.16 -21.52
C ASP A 174 4.04 -5.39 -21.10
N ASP A 175 3.90 -5.64 -19.79
CA ASP A 175 3.05 -6.70 -19.24
C ASP A 175 1.55 -6.50 -19.56
N ALA A 176 1.04 -5.28 -19.37
CA ALA A 176 -0.36 -4.97 -19.65
C ALA A 176 -0.69 -5.14 -21.14
N VAL A 177 0.21 -4.67 -22.03
CA VAL A 177 0.06 -4.84 -23.48
C VAL A 177 -0.01 -6.31 -23.88
N GLU A 178 0.85 -7.15 -23.30
CA GLU A 178 0.86 -8.59 -23.58
C GLU A 178 -0.43 -9.26 -23.09
N ARG A 179 -0.87 -8.98 -21.87
CA ARG A 179 -2.13 -9.51 -21.33
C ARG A 179 -3.34 -9.10 -22.17
N ILE A 180 -3.40 -7.84 -22.61
CA ILE A 180 -4.48 -7.36 -23.49
C ILE A 180 -4.47 -8.14 -24.81
N ARG A 181 -3.31 -8.34 -25.44
CA ARG A 181 -3.20 -9.11 -26.69
C ARG A 181 -3.66 -10.55 -26.52
N GLN A 182 -3.26 -11.21 -25.44
CA GLN A 182 -3.65 -12.59 -25.17
C GLN A 182 -5.15 -12.73 -24.89
N GLN A 183 -5.72 -11.77 -24.17
CA GLN A 183 -7.14 -11.80 -23.80
C GLN A 183 -8.05 -11.44 -24.98
N VAL A 184 -7.67 -10.47 -25.80
CA VAL A 184 -8.52 -9.92 -26.87
C VAL A 184 -8.27 -10.61 -28.21
N GLY A 185 -7.03 -11.01 -28.50
CA GLY A 185 -6.65 -11.54 -29.81
C GLY A 185 -6.99 -10.54 -30.94
N ASP A 186 -7.80 -11.00 -31.89
CA ASP A 186 -8.24 -10.21 -33.06
C ASP A 186 -9.61 -9.54 -32.88
N ASP A 187 -10.23 -9.67 -31.70
CA ASP A 187 -11.54 -9.09 -31.43
C ASP A 187 -11.51 -7.56 -31.47
N LYS A 188 -12.68 -6.97 -31.74
CA LYS A 188 -12.88 -5.52 -31.71
C LYS A 188 -13.26 -5.06 -30.31
N VAL A 189 -12.68 -3.94 -29.88
CA VAL A 189 -12.90 -3.34 -28.55
C VAL A 189 -13.46 -1.93 -28.73
N ILE A 190 -14.48 -1.60 -27.94
CA ILE A 190 -14.99 -0.24 -27.81
C ILE A 190 -14.60 0.36 -26.46
N LEU A 191 -14.30 1.66 -26.43
CA LEU A 191 -13.98 2.38 -25.21
C LEU A 191 -14.69 3.73 -25.19
N GLY A 192 -15.42 4.01 -24.11
CA GLY A 192 -15.90 5.37 -23.84
C GLY A 192 -14.73 6.26 -23.42
N LEU A 193 -14.36 7.22 -24.26
CA LEU A 193 -13.33 8.20 -23.98
C LEU A 193 -13.99 9.41 -23.34
N SER A 194 -13.55 9.81 -22.13
CA SER A 194 -14.16 10.93 -21.39
C SER A 194 -13.28 12.18 -21.36
N GLY A 195 -12.03 12.10 -21.80
CA GLY A 195 -11.00 13.14 -21.58
C GLY A 195 -10.33 13.06 -20.20
N GLY A 196 -10.87 12.25 -19.28
CA GLY A 196 -10.23 11.96 -17.99
C GLY A 196 -8.98 11.09 -18.12
N VAL A 197 -8.12 11.14 -17.11
CA VAL A 197 -6.81 10.43 -17.10
C VAL A 197 -6.97 8.92 -17.28
N ASP A 198 -7.92 8.29 -16.58
CA ASP A 198 -8.06 6.84 -16.57
C ASP A 198 -8.47 6.28 -17.94
N SER A 199 -9.51 6.86 -18.55
CA SER A 199 -9.98 6.44 -19.88
C SER A 199 -8.93 6.76 -20.95
N SER A 200 -8.21 7.87 -20.80
CA SER A 200 -7.09 8.27 -21.66
C SER A 200 -5.92 7.28 -21.63
N VAL A 201 -5.44 6.90 -20.45
CA VAL A 201 -4.36 5.92 -20.29
C VAL A 201 -4.81 4.55 -20.79
N THR A 202 -6.05 4.16 -20.49
CA THR A 202 -6.66 2.92 -20.98
C THR A 202 -6.70 2.90 -22.51
N ALA A 203 -7.09 4.00 -23.16
CA ALA A 203 -7.10 4.13 -24.61
C ALA A 203 -5.70 3.94 -25.20
N MET A 204 -4.67 4.53 -24.58
CA MET A 204 -3.29 4.40 -25.05
C MET A 204 -2.73 2.98 -24.87
N LEU A 205 -3.04 2.30 -23.77
CA LEU A 205 -2.65 0.90 -23.55
C LEU A 205 -3.32 -0.03 -24.56
N LEU A 206 -4.64 0.11 -24.76
CA LEU A 206 -5.38 -0.67 -25.75
C LEU A 206 -4.88 -0.37 -27.17
N HIS A 207 -4.66 0.90 -27.52
CA HIS A 207 -4.16 1.28 -28.83
C HIS A 207 -2.77 0.67 -29.10
N ARG A 208 -1.86 0.70 -28.12
CA ARG A 208 -0.54 0.06 -28.24
C ARG A 208 -0.64 -1.46 -28.36
N ALA A 209 -1.63 -2.08 -27.72
CA ALA A 209 -1.81 -3.53 -27.74
C ALA A 209 -2.46 -4.03 -29.03
N ILE A 210 -3.58 -3.44 -29.44
CA ILE A 210 -4.49 -3.97 -30.48
C ILE A 210 -4.76 -2.98 -31.63
N GLY A 211 -4.20 -1.77 -31.58
CA GLY A 211 -4.21 -0.79 -32.66
C GLY A 211 -5.61 -0.52 -33.23
N LYS A 212 -5.80 -0.81 -34.52
CA LYS A 212 -7.04 -0.61 -35.29
C LYS A 212 -8.25 -1.40 -34.80
N ASN A 213 -8.06 -2.33 -33.87
CA ASN A 213 -9.17 -3.08 -33.27
C ASN A 213 -9.85 -2.31 -32.13
N LEU A 214 -9.22 -1.24 -31.63
CA LEU A 214 -9.85 -0.29 -30.72
C LEU A 214 -10.67 0.75 -31.50
N THR A 215 -11.88 1.02 -31.01
CA THR A 215 -12.69 2.18 -31.40
C THR A 215 -13.10 2.94 -30.15
N CYS A 216 -12.65 4.19 -30.04
CA CYS A 216 -13.04 5.07 -28.96
C CYS A 216 -14.33 5.81 -29.34
N VAL A 217 -15.19 6.06 -28.36
CA VAL A 217 -16.38 6.90 -28.50
C VAL A 217 -16.22 8.07 -27.55
N PHE A 218 -16.11 9.28 -28.09
CA PHE A 218 -16.03 10.52 -27.33
C PHE A 218 -17.34 11.28 -27.50
N VAL A 219 -18.03 11.54 -26.39
CA VAL A 219 -19.32 12.26 -26.38
C VAL A 219 -19.10 13.63 -25.76
N ASP A 220 -19.20 14.67 -26.59
CA ASP A 220 -19.26 16.04 -26.10
C ASP A 220 -20.69 16.36 -25.69
N ASN A 221 -20.95 16.39 -24.39
CA ASN A 221 -22.27 16.67 -23.83
C ASN A 221 -22.54 18.17 -23.61
N GLY A 222 -21.63 19.07 -24.03
CA GLY A 222 -21.77 20.52 -23.82
C GLY A 222 -21.45 20.99 -22.40
N LEU A 223 -21.03 20.10 -21.50
CA LEU A 223 -20.70 20.41 -20.09
C LEU A 223 -19.21 20.25 -19.79
N LEU A 224 -18.38 20.16 -20.83
CA LEU A 224 -16.93 20.06 -20.72
C LEU A 224 -16.29 21.43 -20.43
N ARG A 225 -15.02 21.43 -20.04
CA ARG A 225 -14.28 22.68 -19.89
C ARG A 225 -13.99 23.30 -21.25
N LEU A 226 -13.65 24.59 -21.23
CA LEU A 226 -13.28 25.34 -22.42
C LEU A 226 -12.25 24.58 -23.26
N ASN A 227 -12.60 24.29 -24.51
CA ASN A 227 -11.77 23.60 -25.52
C ASN A 227 -11.39 22.14 -25.20
N GLU A 228 -11.98 21.51 -24.19
CA GLU A 228 -11.63 20.15 -23.79
C GLU A 228 -11.92 19.14 -24.91
N ALA A 229 -13.07 19.26 -25.61
CA ALA A 229 -13.40 18.42 -26.75
C ALA A 229 -12.36 18.52 -27.88
N GLN A 230 -11.96 19.74 -28.23
CA GLN A 230 -10.95 19.98 -29.25
C GLN A 230 -9.61 19.36 -28.87
N GLN A 231 -9.15 19.57 -27.63
CA GLN A 231 -7.89 19.02 -27.13
C GLN A 231 -7.86 17.49 -27.15
N VAL A 232 -8.98 16.85 -26.81
CA VAL A 232 -9.13 15.38 -26.87
C VAL A 232 -9.01 14.89 -28.31
N MET A 233 -9.72 15.52 -29.26
CA MET A 233 -9.69 15.13 -30.66
C MET A 233 -8.31 15.34 -31.30
N ASP A 234 -7.69 16.50 -31.06
CA ASP A 234 -6.35 16.82 -31.57
C ASP A 234 -5.30 15.82 -31.07
N MET A 235 -5.33 15.51 -29.78
CA MET A 235 -4.33 14.63 -29.17
C MET A 235 -4.54 13.17 -29.59
N PHE A 236 -5.73 12.63 -29.41
CA PHE A 236 -5.95 11.19 -29.64
C PHE A 236 -6.21 10.86 -31.11
N GLY A 237 -6.99 11.69 -31.80
CA GLY A 237 -7.32 11.49 -33.21
C GLY A 237 -6.14 11.82 -34.10
N ASP A 238 -5.69 13.08 -34.09
CA ASP A 238 -4.70 13.54 -35.06
C ASP A 238 -3.28 13.12 -34.71
N HIS A 239 -2.86 13.34 -33.46
CA HIS A 239 -1.48 13.08 -33.06
C HIS A 239 -1.19 11.58 -32.85
N PHE A 240 -2.09 10.84 -32.20
CA PHE A 240 -1.90 9.42 -31.93
C PHE A 240 -2.60 8.48 -32.93
N GLY A 241 -3.48 8.98 -33.79
CA GLY A 241 -4.13 8.16 -34.83
C GLY A 241 -5.14 7.14 -34.28
N LEU A 242 -5.76 7.40 -33.12
CA LEU A 242 -6.82 6.54 -32.60
C LEU A 242 -8.07 6.65 -33.48
N ASN A 243 -8.77 5.53 -33.66
CA ASN A 243 -10.09 5.55 -34.27
C ASN A 243 -11.12 6.07 -33.26
N ILE A 244 -11.58 7.31 -33.44
CA ILE A 244 -12.50 7.98 -32.51
C ILE A 244 -13.80 8.32 -33.24
N VAL A 245 -14.92 7.88 -32.66
CA VAL A 245 -16.26 8.36 -32.99
C VAL A 245 -16.55 9.56 -32.10
N HIS A 246 -16.51 10.76 -32.67
CA HIS A 246 -16.92 11.99 -31.99
C HIS A 246 -18.44 12.17 -32.10
N VAL A 247 -19.11 12.34 -30.97
CA VAL A 247 -20.56 12.56 -30.89
C VAL A 247 -20.82 13.93 -30.26
N GLU A 248 -21.30 14.86 -31.08
CA GLU A 248 -21.80 16.17 -30.63
C GLU A 248 -23.18 16.00 -29.99
N GLY A 249 -23.23 16.08 -28.66
CA GLY A 249 -24.41 15.80 -27.83
C GLY A 249 -24.95 17.01 -27.08
N GLU A 250 -24.30 18.18 -27.11
CA GLU A 250 -24.67 19.37 -26.33
C GLU A 250 -26.18 19.66 -26.35
N GLN A 251 -26.77 19.87 -27.53
CA GLN A 251 -28.20 20.20 -27.64
C GLN A 251 -29.08 19.15 -26.97
N ARG A 252 -28.77 17.86 -27.16
CA ARG A 252 -29.54 16.75 -26.58
C ARG A 252 -29.48 16.76 -25.05
N PHE A 253 -28.33 17.11 -24.48
CA PHE A 253 -28.16 17.15 -23.02
C PHE A 253 -28.79 18.39 -22.40
N LEU A 254 -28.74 19.54 -23.10
CA LEU A 254 -29.35 20.79 -22.62
C LEU A 254 -30.88 20.79 -22.74
N ASP A 255 -31.45 20.01 -23.67
CA ASP A 255 -32.90 19.87 -23.84
C ASP A 255 -33.56 18.86 -22.88
N ALA A 256 -32.78 18.09 -22.12
CA ALA A 256 -33.24 17.02 -21.23
C ALA A 256 -33.59 17.51 -19.82
#